data_AF-M0G8J5-F1
#
_entry.id   AF-M0G8J5-F1
#
_cell.length_a   1.000
_cell.length_b   1.000
_cell.length_c   1.000
_cell.angle_alpha   90.00
_cell.angle_beta   90.00
_cell.angle_gamma   90.00
#
_symmetry.space_group_name_H-M   'P 1'
#
loop_
_entity.id
_entity.type
_entity.pdbx_description
1 polymer ?
#
loop_
_entity_poly.entity_id
_entity_poly.type
_entity_poly.pdbx_seq_one_letter_code
_entity_poly.pdbx_strand_id
1 'polypeptide(L)'
;MKLIDRPRKWDTDFIKKFMLTFGAVSSIFDFLTFGVLLFILGATMTQFRTRWLLISVLTEVIIVFIIRTRKPFFRSRPSRYLLAATAFIALVTLVFPYTPVGGLFELVPLPVSYILPVVMILGGYIVLTESVKRVFYQYVKY
;
A
#
# COMPACT_ATOMS: atom_id res chain seq x y z
N MET A 1 33.97 -12.02 10.05
CA MET A 1 33.54 -11.09 8.98
C MET A 1 33.28 -11.93 7.73
N LYS A 2 32.03 -12.31 7.44
CA LYS A 2 31.71 -13.10 6.23
C LYS A 2 31.77 -12.16 5.03
N LEU A 3 32.91 -12.16 4.33
CA LEU A 3 33.08 -11.50 3.04
C LEU A 3 32.06 -12.06 2.05
N ILE A 4 31.31 -11.16 1.41
CA ILE A 4 30.28 -11.46 0.42
C ILE A 4 31.01 -11.81 -0.88
N ASP A 5 31.19 -13.11 -1.11
CA ASP A 5 32.16 -13.63 -2.10
C ASP A 5 31.59 -13.84 -3.51
N ARG A 6 30.43 -13.25 -3.84
CA ARG A 6 29.91 -13.24 -5.22
C ARG A 6 29.16 -11.93 -5.53
N PRO A 7 29.43 -11.26 -6.66
CA PRO A 7 28.56 -10.20 -7.14
C PRO A 7 27.20 -10.83 -7.44
N ARG A 8 26.16 -10.43 -6.68
CA ARG A 8 24.77 -10.71 -7.07
C ARG A 8 24.54 -9.99 -8.39
N LYS A 9 24.71 -10.68 -9.52
CA LYS A 9 24.24 -10.21 -10.82
C LYS A 9 22.77 -9.85 -10.65
N TRP A 10 22.39 -8.65 -11.07
CA TRP A 10 20.99 -8.26 -11.10
C TRP A 10 20.25 -9.23 -12.01
N ASP A 11 19.41 -10.06 -11.41
CA ASP A 11 18.53 -10.94 -12.16
C ASP A 11 17.39 -10.07 -12.71
N THR A 12 17.63 -9.50 -13.89
CA THR A 12 16.67 -8.66 -14.59
C THR A 12 15.37 -9.40 -14.90
N ASP A 13 15.41 -10.73 -15.04
CA ASP A 13 14.21 -11.53 -15.28
C ASP A 13 13.38 -11.66 -14.00
N PHE A 14 14.04 -11.87 -12.86
CA PHE A 14 13.39 -11.81 -11.54
C PHE A 14 12.75 -10.44 -11.29
N ILE A 15 13.47 -9.34 -11.57
CA ILE A 15 12.94 -7.98 -11.37
C ILE A 15 11.73 -7.72 -12.26
N LYS A 16 11.79 -8.13 -13.54
CA LYS A 16 10.66 -7.99 -14.47
C LYS A 16 9.44 -8.77 -14.01
N LYS A 17 9.59 -10.05 -13.64
CA LYS A 17 8.51 -10.89 -13.12
C LYS A 17 7.91 -10.27 -11.86
N PHE A 18 8.76 -9.78 -10.97
CA PHE A 18 8.34 -9.10 -9.75
C PHE A 18 7.49 -7.85 -10.05
N MET A 19 7.99 -6.95 -10.91
CA MET A 19 7.25 -5.73 -11.29
C MET A 19 5.92 -6.05 -11.97
N LEU A 20 5.89 -7.04 -12.86
CA LEU A 20 4.65 -7.46 -13.55
C LEU A 20 3.62 -8.04 -12.57
N THR A 21 4.03 -8.91 -11.65
CA THR A 21 3.12 -9.54 -10.69
C THR A 21 2.58 -8.52 -9.69
N PHE A 22 3.46 -7.76 -9.02
CA PHE A 22 3.03 -6.81 -7.99
C PHE A 22 2.32 -5.59 -8.58
N GLY A 23 2.74 -5.15 -9.78
CA GLY A 23 2.05 -4.09 -10.52
C GLY A 23 0.63 -4.49 -10.92
N ALA A 24 0.45 -5.67 -11.50
CA ALA A 24 -0.88 -6.17 -11.88
C ALA A 24 -1.82 -6.31 -10.68
N VAL A 25 -1.30 -6.80 -9.55
CA VAL A 25 -2.08 -6.92 -8.31
C VAL A 25 -2.50 -5.56 -7.78
N SER A 26 -1.61 -4.56 -7.81
CA SER A 26 -1.95 -3.19 -7.42
C SER A 26 -3.04 -2.62 -8.32
N SER A 27 -2.91 -2.75 -9.64
CA SER A 27 -3.92 -2.25 -10.58
C SER A 27 -5.29 -2.89 -10.38
N ILE A 28 -5.35 -4.22 -10.22
CA ILE A 28 -6.62 -4.92 -9.94
C ILE A 28 -7.23 -4.39 -8.63
N PHE A 29 -6.40 -4.23 -7.61
CA PHE A 29 -6.85 -3.71 -6.32
C PHE A 29 -7.34 -2.27 -6.40
N ASP A 30 -6.68 -1.43 -7.20
CA ASP A 30 -7.08 -0.05 -7.48
C ASP A 30 -8.47 -0.01 -8.14
N PHE A 31 -8.70 -0.85 -9.15
CA PHE A 31 -10.04 -0.99 -9.77
C PHE A 31 -11.10 -1.46 -8.77
N LEU A 32 -10.79 -2.43 -7.91
CA LEU A 32 -11.71 -2.87 -6.86
C LEU A 32 -12.02 -1.74 -5.87
N THR A 33 -11.00 -1.00 -5.46
CA THR A 33 -11.12 0.13 -4.54
C THR A 33 -12.00 1.24 -5.15
N PHE A 34 -11.82 1.55 -6.43
CA PHE A 34 -12.70 2.45 -7.18
C PHE A 34 -14.14 1.96 -7.18
N GLY A 35 -14.37 0.67 -7.43
CA GLY A 35 -15.70 0.06 -7.37
C GLY A 35 -16.35 0.21 -6.00
N VAL A 36 -15.61 -0.08 -4.92
CA VAL A 36 -16.10 0.08 -3.54
C VAL A 36 -16.42 1.55 -3.23
N LEU A 37 -15.56 2.48 -3.64
CA LEU A 37 -15.74 3.91 -3.41
C LEU A 37 -16.97 4.48 -4.13
N LEU A 38 -17.23 4.03 -5.36
CA LEU A 38 -18.34 4.51 -6.19
C LEU A 38 -19.66 3.80 -5.86
N PHE A 39 -19.68 2.46 -5.86
CA PHE A 39 -20.92 1.70 -5.77
C PHE A 39 -21.37 1.42 -4.34
N ILE A 40 -20.44 1.22 -3.39
CA ILE A 40 -20.79 0.88 -1.99
C ILE A 40 -20.87 2.15 -1.15
N LEU A 41 -19.87 3.04 -1.27
CA LEU A 41 -19.78 4.24 -0.44
C LEU A 41 -20.48 5.47 -1.04
N GLY A 42 -21.00 5.37 -2.27
CA GLY A 42 -21.77 6.43 -2.93
C GLY A 42 -21.04 7.77 -2.94
N ALA A 43 -19.72 7.78 -3.12
CA ALA A 43 -18.92 8.99 -2.94
C ALA A 43 -19.27 10.06 -3.98
N THR A 44 -19.60 11.27 -3.52
CA THR A 44 -19.63 12.45 -4.40
C THR A 44 -18.22 12.74 -4.93
N MET A 45 -18.10 13.49 -6.03
CA MET A 45 -16.81 13.77 -6.71
C MET A 45 -15.70 14.27 -5.76
N THR A 46 -16.02 15.17 -4.82
CA THR A 46 -15.07 15.71 -3.82
C THR A 46 -14.70 14.70 -2.74
N GLN A 47 -15.67 13.92 -2.28
CA GLN A 47 -15.45 12.84 -1.32
C GLN A 47 -14.60 11.72 -1.92
N PHE A 48 -14.84 11.40 -3.20
CA PHE A 48 -14.08 10.41 -3.94
C PHE A 48 -12.62 10.82 -4.06
N ARG A 49 -12.33 12.08 -4.45
CA ARG A 49 -10.95 12.59 -4.52
C ARG A 49 -10.22 12.43 -3.19
N THR A 50 -10.87 12.81 -2.10
CA THR A 50 -10.25 12.74 -0.77
C THR A 50 -10.04 11.30 -0.31
N ARG A 51 -11.06 10.44 -0.46
CA ARG A 51 -10.96 9.02 -0.10
C ARG A 51 -9.92 8.28 -0.92
N TRP A 52 -9.93 8.52 -2.23
CA TRP A 52 -8.99 7.93 -3.17
C TRP A 52 -7.56 8.30 -2.79
N LEU A 53 -7.29 9.60 -2.58
CA LEU A 53 -5.98 10.08 -2.15
C LEU A 53 -5.51 9.38 -0.85
N LEU A 54 -6.38 9.34 0.16
CA LEU A 54 -6.06 8.67 1.43
C LEU A 54 -5.70 7.20 1.22
N ILE A 55 -6.55 6.45 0.50
CA ILE A 55 -6.35 5.01 0.32
C ILE A 55 -5.12 4.73 -0.53
N SER A 56 -4.92 5.42 -1.65
CA SER A 56 -3.76 5.22 -2.53
C SER A 56 -2.43 5.49 -1.82
N VAL A 57 -2.34 6.57 -1.04
CA VAL A 57 -1.11 6.86 -0.28
C VAL A 57 -0.87 5.79 0.79
N LEU A 58 -1.93 5.33 1.48
CA LEU A 58 -1.80 4.30 2.49
C LEU A 58 -1.40 2.93 1.90
N THR A 59 -1.92 2.55 0.73
CA THR A 59 -1.52 1.31 0.05
C THR A 59 -0.08 1.38 -0.45
N GLU A 60 0.38 2.52 -0.99
CA GLU A 60 1.78 2.73 -1.38
C GLU A 60 2.75 2.58 -0.19
N VAL A 61 2.39 3.16 0.95
CA VAL A 61 3.19 3.02 2.17
C VAL A 61 3.25 1.55 2.61
N ILE A 62 2.14 0.82 2.57
CA ILE A 62 2.06 -0.59 2.92
C ILE A 62 2.90 -1.46 1.97
N ILE A 63 2.78 -1.24 0.65
CA ILE A 63 3.47 -2.10 -0.32
C ILE A 63 4.99 -1.96 -0.23
N VAL A 64 5.49 -0.74 0.00
CA VAL A 64 6.92 -0.50 0.23
C VAL A 64 7.42 -1.33 1.43
N PHE A 65 6.61 -1.44 2.49
CA PHE A 65 6.93 -2.29 3.65
C PHE A 65 6.93 -3.77 3.32
N ILE A 66 5.91 -4.23 2.59
CA ILE A 66 5.74 -5.65 2.23
C ILE A 66 6.86 -6.11 1.31
N ILE A 67 7.26 -5.28 0.33
CA ILE A 67 8.31 -5.58 -0.65
C ILE A 67 9.71 -5.53 -0.02
N ARG A 68 9.94 -4.63 0.94
CA ARG A 68 11.26 -4.47 1.58
C ARG A 68 11.76 -5.75 2.26
N THR A 69 10.84 -6.62 2.71
CA THR A 69 11.20 -7.78 3.54
C THR A 69 10.77 -9.08 2.87
N ARG A 70 11.72 -9.99 2.56
CA ARG A 70 11.39 -11.31 1.97
C ARG A 70 10.60 -12.23 2.91
N LYS A 71 10.65 -11.99 4.22
CA LYS A 71 9.89 -12.74 5.22
C LYS A 71 8.45 -12.20 5.30
N PRO A 72 7.47 -13.04 5.72
CA PRO A 72 6.11 -12.57 5.92
C PRO A 72 6.07 -11.41 6.91
N PHE A 73 5.29 -10.38 6.60
CA PHE A 73 5.23 -9.11 7.34
C PHE A 73 5.05 -9.30 8.85
N PHE A 74 4.25 -10.29 9.25
CA PHE A 74 3.96 -10.64 10.65
C PHE A 74 5.15 -11.22 11.44
N ARG A 75 6.23 -11.67 10.78
CA ARG A 75 7.38 -12.31 11.46
C ARG A 75 8.64 -11.45 11.47
N SER A 76 8.64 -10.33 10.76
CA SER A 76 9.71 -9.33 10.79
C SER A 76 9.34 -8.18 11.72
N ARG A 77 10.01 -8.05 12.87
CA ARG A 77 9.93 -6.85 13.70
C ARG A 77 10.45 -5.66 12.87
N PRO A 78 9.61 -4.70 12.47
CA PRO A 78 10.07 -3.60 11.64
C PRO A 78 11.06 -2.74 12.44
N SER A 79 12.06 -2.19 11.74
CA SER A 79 12.94 -1.17 12.31
C SER A 79 12.10 0.03 12.78
N ARG A 80 12.38 0.53 13.99
CA ARG A 80 11.71 1.71 14.61
C ARG A 80 11.59 2.92 13.69
N TYR A 81 12.57 3.15 12.81
CA TYR A 81 12.57 4.26 11.86
C TYR A 81 11.56 4.07 10.72
N LEU A 82 11.36 2.82 10.30
CA LEU A 82 10.39 2.51 9.27
C LEU A 82 8.98 2.70 9.84
N LEU A 83 8.71 2.16 11.04
CA LEU A 83 7.44 2.38 11.75
C LEU A 83 7.14 3.87 11.95
N ALA A 84 8.13 4.65 12.37
CA ALA A 84 8.01 6.10 12.52
C ALA A 84 7.68 6.78 11.19
N ALA A 85 8.33 6.39 10.08
CA ALA A 85 8.04 6.95 8.76
C ALA A 85 6.62 6.60 8.27
N THR A 86 6.15 5.35 8.45
CA THR A 86 4.75 4.97 8.17
C THR A 86 3.76 5.78 8.99
N ALA A 87 4.01 5.88 10.30
CA ALA A 87 3.09 6.56 11.21
C ALA A 87 3.05 8.05 10.88
N PHE A 88 4.19 8.64 10.52
CA PHE A 88 4.27 10.02 10.05
C PHE A 88 3.51 10.22 8.75
N ILE A 89 3.73 9.39 7.72
CA ILE A 89 3.01 9.52 6.44
C ILE A 89 1.51 9.29 6.64
N ALA A 90 1.11 8.26 7.39
CA ALA A 90 -0.30 8.01 7.70
C ALA A 90 -0.93 9.19 8.45
N LEU A 91 -0.23 9.76 9.44
CA LEU A 91 -0.69 10.93 10.20
C LEU A 91 -0.82 12.15 9.28
N VAL A 92 0.19 12.44 8.46
CA VAL A 92 0.15 13.56 7.50
C VAL A 92 -1.02 13.36 6.55
N THR A 93 -1.17 12.18 5.96
CA THR A 93 -2.26 11.84 5.05
C THR A 93 -3.64 12.00 5.71
N LEU A 94 -3.80 11.58 6.98
CA LEU A 94 -5.04 11.75 7.75
C LEU A 94 -5.33 13.21 8.11
N VAL A 95 -4.31 14.00 8.42
CA VAL A 95 -4.45 15.40 8.84
C VAL A 95 -4.58 16.33 7.62
N PHE A 96 -4.02 15.96 6.48
CA PHE A 96 -3.95 16.79 5.27
C PHE A 96 -5.31 17.36 4.82
N PRO A 97 -6.42 16.58 4.78
CA PRO A 97 -7.75 17.08 4.43
C PRO A 97 -8.32 18.11 5.42
N TYR A 98 -7.80 18.16 6.66
CA TYR A 98 -8.22 19.11 7.70
C TYR A 98 -7.39 20.40 7.69
N THR A 99 -6.36 20.49 6.84
CA THR A 99 -5.53 21.68 6.72
C THR A 99 -6.12 22.66 5.70
N PRO A 100 -5.88 23.98 5.82
CA PRO A 100 -6.30 24.97 4.83
C PRO A 100 -5.69 24.72 3.44
N VAL A 101 -4.54 24.05 3.38
CA VAL A 101 -3.92 23.59 2.12
C VAL A 101 -4.79 22.51 1.46
N GLY A 102 -5.42 21.62 2.24
CA GLY A 102 -6.36 20.62 1.72
C GLY A 102 -7.59 21.23 1.06
N GLY A 103 -8.04 22.40 1.53
CA GLY A 103 -9.12 23.17 0.91
C GLY A 103 -8.79 23.62 -0.53
N LEU A 104 -7.52 23.90 -0.83
CA LEU A 104 -7.07 24.22 -2.20
C LEU A 104 -7.21 23.03 -3.17
N PHE A 105 -7.18 21.81 -2.63
CA PHE A 105 -7.33 20.57 -3.39
C PHE A 105 -8.77 20.03 -3.36
N GLU A 106 -9.74 20.85 -2.90
CA GLU A 106 -11.15 20.47 -2.69
C GLU A 106 -11.30 19.23 -1.81
N LEU A 107 -10.38 19.03 -0.86
CA LEU A 107 -10.43 17.92 0.07
C LEU A 107 -11.45 18.23 1.17
N VAL A 108 -12.35 17.28 1.40
CA VAL A 108 -13.42 17.43 2.39
C VAL A 108 -13.09 16.57 3.61
N PRO A 109 -13.22 17.09 4.84
CA PRO A 109 -13.03 16.28 6.04
C PRO A 109 -13.98 15.07 6.04
N LEU A 110 -13.43 13.88 6.27
CA LEU A 110 -14.20 12.64 6.25
C LEU A 110 -14.76 12.34 7.64
N PRO A 111 -16.06 12.01 7.77
CA PRO A 111 -16.58 11.52 9.03
C PRO A 111 -15.93 10.18 9.43
N VAL A 112 -15.91 9.94 10.74
CA VAL A 112 -15.28 8.77 11.39
C VAL A 112 -15.82 7.44 10.85
N SER A 113 -17.05 7.42 10.32
CA SER A 113 -17.64 6.24 9.67
C SER A 113 -16.83 5.70 8.49
N TYR A 114 -15.99 6.54 7.84
CA TYR A 114 -15.11 6.10 6.75
C TYR A 114 -13.86 5.35 7.21
N ILE A 115 -13.54 5.36 8.50
CA ILE A 115 -12.39 4.61 9.03
C ILE A 115 -12.58 3.11 8.81
N LEU A 116 -13.78 2.58 9.05
CA LEU A 116 -14.03 1.14 8.94
C LEU A 116 -13.85 0.62 7.50
N PRO A 117 -14.45 1.24 6.45
CA PRO A 117 -14.18 0.87 5.06
C PRO A 117 -12.70 0.96 4.68
N VAL A 118 -12.00 2.01 5.12
CA VAL A 118 -10.56 2.18 4.85
C VAL A 118 -9.75 1.04 5.48
N VAL A 119 -9.99 0.73 6.76
CA VAL A 119 -9.31 -0.38 7.44
C VAL A 119 -9.59 -1.71 6.75
N MET A 120 -10.82 -1.96 6.31
CA MET A 120 -11.19 -3.17 5.57
C MET A 120 -10.44 -3.27 4.23
N ILE A 121 -10.38 -2.18 3.46
CA ILE A 121 -9.65 -2.12 2.19
C ILE A 121 -8.16 -2.37 2.43
N LEU A 122 -7.54 -1.65 3.36
CA LEU A 122 -6.12 -1.83 3.69
C LEU A 122 -5.81 -3.24 4.19
N GLY A 123 -6.68 -3.81 5.03
CA GLY A 123 -6.57 -5.20 5.48
C GLY A 123 -6.64 -6.19 4.32
N GLY A 124 -7.60 -6.01 3.41
CA GLY A 124 -7.70 -6.79 2.18
C GLY A 124 -6.46 -6.69 1.30
N TYR A 125 -5.89 -5.48 1.16
CA TYR A 125 -4.66 -5.25 0.41
C TYR A 125 -3.48 -6.01 1.01
N ILE A 126 -3.30 -5.94 2.33
CA ILE A 126 -2.23 -6.67 3.03
C ILE A 126 -2.36 -8.18 2.81
N VAL A 127 -3.57 -8.73 2.98
CA VAL A 127 -3.83 -10.16 2.80
C VAL A 127 -3.53 -10.59 1.36
N LEU A 128 -4.01 -9.83 0.37
CA LEU A 128 -3.81 -10.12 -1.04
C LEU A 128 -2.32 -10.08 -1.41
N THR A 129 -1.62 -9.02 -1.05
CA THR A 129 -0.21 -8.82 -1.38
C THR A 129 0.71 -9.82 -0.68
N GLU A 130 0.46 -10.17 0.60
CA GLU A 130 1.20 -11.22 1.29
C GLU A 130 0.93 -12.61 0.69
N SER A 131 -0.30 -12.88 0.26
CA SER A 131 -0.64 -14.14 -0.43
C SER A 131 0.07 -14.26 -1.77
N VAL A 132 0.02 -13.21 -2.59
CA VAL A 132 0.74 -13.13 -3.88
C VAL A 132 2.23 -13.29 -3.67
N LYS A 133 2.81 -12.62 -2.67
CA LYS A 133 4.22 -12.73 -2.34
C LYS A 133 4.61 -14.17 -1.99
N ARG A 134 3.79 -14.86 -1.19
CA ARG A 134 4.03 -16.27 -0.83
C ARG A 134 4.01 -17.17 -2.06
N VAL A 135 3.03 -16.99 -2.94
CA VAL A 135 2.91 -17.71 -4.21
C VAL A 135 4.10 -17.41 -5.12
N PHE A 136 4.44 -16.14 -5.32
CA PHE A 136 5.55 -15.71 -6.17
C PHE A 136 6.87 -16.36 -5.76
N TYR A 137 7.20 -16.38 -4.46
CA TYR A 137 8.43 -17.01 -3.97
C TYR A 137 8.39 -18.55 -3.98
N GLN A 138 7.21 -19.17 -4.08
CA GLN A 138 7.09 -20.62 -4.26
C GLN A 138 7.31 -21.04 -5.73
N TYR A 139 6.79 -20.26 -6.68
CA TYR A 139 6.92 -20.54 -8.12
C TYR A 139 8.24 -20.05 -8.72
N VAL A 140 8.76 -18.92 -8.23
CA VAL A 140 10.02 -18.33 -8.70
C VAL A 140 11.13 -18.69 -7.73
N LYS A 141 11.73 -19.86 -7.94
CA LYS A 141 12.97 -20.29 -7.27
C LYS A 141 14.18 -19.67 -7.98
N TYR A 142 15.11 -19.13 -7.19
CA TYR A 142 16.45 -18.70 -7.61
C TYR A 142 17.26 -19.84 -8.20
#